data_AF-A0A7X8JP14-F1
#
_entry.id   AF-A0A7X8JP14-F1
#
_cell.length_a   1.000
_cell.length_b   1.000
_cell.length_c   1.000
_cell.angle_alpha   90.00
_cell.angle_beta   90.00
_cell.angle_gamma   90.00
#
_symmetry.space_group_name_H-M   'P 1'
#
loop_
_entity.id
_entity.type
_entity.pdbx_description
1 polymer ?
#
loop_
_entity_poly.entity_id
_entity_poly.type
_entity_poly.pdbx_seq_one_letter_code
_entity_poly.pdbx_strand_id
1 'polypeptide(L)' 'MNIVNIELDITTPEGKRLLQEIEKHPKVAKVKHELPPELVGKKLYTLKECYESNMEILSANYGVDVRKL' A
#
# COMPACT_ATOMS: atom_id res chain seq x y z
N MET A 1 -19.77 15.14 12.47
CA MET A 1 -18.57 15.11 11.61
C MET A 1 -19.09 14.88 10.20
N ASN A 2 -19.17 15.93 9.37
CA ASN A 2 -19.66 15.80 8.00
C ASN A 2 -18.48 15.43 7.11
N ILE A 3 -18.54 14.25 6.49
CA ILE A 3 -17.52 13.73 5.58
C ILE A 3 -18.13 13.76 4.18
N VAL A 4 -17.48 14.44 3.24
CA VAL A 4 -17.86 14.47 1.83
C VAL A 4 -16.86 13.61 1.06
N ASN A 5 -17.33 12.60 0.34
CA ASN A 5 -16.51 11.81 -0.57
C ASN A 5 -16.53 12.50 -1.93
N ILE A 6 -15.36 12.89 -2.43
CA ILE A 6 -15.19 13.57 -3.72
C ILE A 6 -14.31 12.68 -4.59
N GLU A 7 -14.75 12.41 -5.82
CA GLU A 7 -13.93 11.76 -6.83
C GLU A 7 -13.12 12.82 -7.57
N LEU A 8 -11.79 12.65 -7.58
CA LEU A 8 -10.85 13.61 -8.14
C LEU A 8 -10.07 12.94 -9.28
N ASP A 9 -10.17 13.49 -10.48
CA ASP A 9 -9.41 13.01 -11.62
C ASP A 9 -7.94 13.44 -11.53
N ILE A 10 -7.09 12.52 -11.06
CA ILE A 10 -5.64 12.71 -10.89
C ILE A 10 -4.85 12.61 -12.21
N THR A 11 -5.51 12.39 -13.34
CA THR A 11 -4.85 12.34 -14.66
C THR A 11 -4.44 13.74 -15.11
N THR A 12 -5.11 14.78 -14.60
CA THR A 12 -4.82 16.18 -14.90
C THR A 12 -3.74 16.78 -13.97
N PRO A 13 -2.96 17.78 -14.42
CA PRO A 13 -1.99 18.48 -13.57
C PRO A 13 -2.62 19.12 -12.32
N GLU A 14 -3.87 19.59 -12.45
CA GLU A 14 -4.64 20.22 -11.38
C GLU A 14 -5.08 19.18 -10.34
N GLY A 15 -5.57 18.02 -10.78
CA GLY A 15 -5.89 16.90 -9.89
C GLY A 15 -4.69 16.41 -9.09
N LYS A 16 -3.49 16.36 -9.71
CA LYS A 16 -2.25 16.02 -9.00
C LYS A 16 -1.86 17.03 -7.93
N ARG A 17 -2.02 18.33 -8.21
CA ARG A 17 -1.73 19.39 -7.22
C ARG A 17 -2.67 19.30 -6.02
N LEU A 18 -3.96 19.09 -6.27
CA LEU A 18 -4.97 18.90 -5.21
C LEU A 18 -4.67 17.65 -4.37
N LEU A 19 -4.30 16.54 -5.01
CA LEU A 19 -3.90 15.32 -4.29
C LEU A 19 -2.70 15.58 -3.36
N GLN A 20 -1.64 16.21 -3.86
CA GLN A 20 -0.44 16.53 -3.06
C GLN A 20 -0.74 17.44 -1.87
N GLU A 21 -1.66 18.38 -2.04
CA GLU A 21 -2.04 19.30 -0.96
C GLU A 21 -2.90 18.60 0.11
N ILE A 22 -3.79 17.70 -0.31
CA ILE A 22 -4.57 16.84 0.58
C ILE A 22 -3.66 15.89 1.36
N GLU A 23 -2.66 15.27 0.72
CA GLU A 23 -1.70 14.38 1.37
C GLU A 23 -0.84 15.09 2.43
N LYS A 24 -0.55 16.38 2.25
CA LYS A 24 0.18 17.20 3.24
C LYS A 24 -0.63 17.47 4.51
N HIS A 25 -1.95 17.34 4.46
CA HIS A 25 -2.85 17.64 5.57
C HIS A 25 -3.69 16.44 6.01
N PRO A 26 -3.07 15.36 6.55
CA PRO A 26 -3.75 14.13 6.93
C PRO A 26 -4.76 14.27 8.08
N LYS A 27 -4.75 15.41 8.78
CA LYS A 27 -5.74 15.76 9.82
C LYS A 27 -7.05 16.30 9.24
N VAL A 28 -7.04 16.79 8.00
CA VAL A 28 -8.17 17.49 7.35
C VAL A 28 -8.86 16.58 6.35
N ALA A 29 -8.11 15.76 5.62
CA ALA A 29 -8.66 14.84 4.63
C ALA A 29 -7.87 13.52 4.62
N LYS A 30 -8.60 12.41 4.44
CA LYS A 30 -8.02 11.08 4.27
C LYS A 30 -8.29 10.61 2.85
N VAL A 31 -7.24 10.44 2.06
CA VAL A 31 -7.35 9.82 0.74
C VAL A 31 -7.59 8.33 0.94
N LYS A 32 -8.74 7.84 0.50
CA LYS A 32 -8.99 6.41 0.37
C LYS A 32 -8.79 6.04 -1.09
N HIS A 33 -7.73 5.31 -1.36
CA HIS A 33 -7.64 4.59 -2.63
C HIS A 33 -8.51 3.36 -2.52
N GLU A 34 -9.52 3.26 -3.37
CA GLU A 34 -10.23 2.01 -3.53
C GLU A 34 -9.23 0.95 -3.99
N LEU A 35 -9.28 -0.22 -3.36
CA LEU A 35 -8.50 -1.35 -3.82
C LEU A 35 -8.97 -1.67 -5.24
N PRO A 36 -8.05 -1.89 -6.21
CA PRO A 36 -8.40 -2.36 -7.53
C PRO A 36 -9.39 -3.53 -7.43
N PRO A 37 -10.47 -3.56 -8.23
CA PRO A 37 -11.53 -4.57 -8.11
C PRO A 37 -10.98 -6.01 -8.21
N GLU A 38 -9.85 -6.20 -8.90
CA GLU A 38 -9.14 -7.48 -9.03
C GLU A 38 -8.51 -8.01 -7.75
N LEU A 39 -8.29 -7.15 -6.75
CA LEU A 39 -7.66 -7.45 -5.47
C LEU A 39 -8.70 -7.60 -4.35
N VAL A 40 -9.95 -7.25 -4.61
CA VAL A 40 -11.06 -7.40 -3.66
C VAL A 40 -11.31 -8.89 -3.41
N GLY A 41 -11.19 -9.32 -2.16
CA GLY A 41 -11.37 -10.72 -1.76
C GLY A 41 -10.13 -11.62 -1.91
N LYS A 42 -9.01 -11.10 -2.43
CA LYS A 42 -7.74 -11.84 -2.46
C LYS A 42 -6.95 -11.59 -1.16
N LYS A 43 -6.24 -12.63 -0.70
CA LYS A 43 -5.29 -12.48 0.41
C LYS A 43 -4.07 -11.71 -0.10
N LEU A 44 -3.95 -10.46 0.33
CA LEU A 44 -2.80 -9.61 0.03
C LEU A 44 -1.73 -9.85 1.09
N TYR A 45 -0.48 -9.95 0.65
CA TYR A 45 0.68 -10.05 1.53
C TYR A 45 1.44 -8.74 1.48
N THR A 46 1.90 -8.30 2.64
CA THR A 46 2.86 -7.21 2.74
C THR A 46 4.21 -7.65 2.18
N LEU A 47 5.02 -6.69 1.73
CA LEU A 47 6.40 -6.95 1.29
C LEU A 47 7.20 -7.68 2.37
N LYS A 48 6.96 -7.35 3.64
CA LYS A 48 7.62 -7.97 4.79
C LYS A 48 7.25 -9.45 4.91
N GLU A 49 5.98 -9.81 4.83
CA GLU A 49 5.54 -11.21 4.87
C GLU A 49 6.13 -12.02 3.71
N CYS A 50 6.18 -11.42 2.52
CA CYS A 50 6.77 -12.06 1.34
C CYS A 50 8.28 -12.29 1.51
N TYR A 51 8.98 -11.29 2.06
CA TYR A 51 10.40 -11.40 2.38
C TYR A 51 10.69 -12.45 3.45
N GLU A 52 9.91 -12.47 4.53
CA GLU A 52 10.08 -13.44 5.62
C GLU A 52 9.88 -14.88 5.12
N SER A 53 8.83 -15.12 4.34
CA SER A 53 8.54 -16.42 3.72
C SER A 53 9.67 -16.89 2.80
N ASN A 54 10.18 -16.00 1.95
CA ASN A 54 11.33 -16.34 1.09
C ASN A 54 12.58 -16.69 1.89
N MET A 55 12.84 -15.96 2.98
CA MET A 55 14.00 -16.23 3.84
C MET A 55 13.86 -17.56 4.58
N GLU A 56 12.64 -17.97 4.94
CA GLU A 56 12.37 -19.30 5.52
C GLU A 56 12.64 -20.41 4.50
N ILE A 57 12.17 -20.26 3.26
CA ILE A 57 12.42 -21.21 2.17
C ILE A 57 13.94 -21.34 1.92
N LEU A 58 14.64 -20.21 1.84
CA LEU A 58 16.09 -20.21 1.67
C LEU A 58 16.80 -20.87 2.86
N SER A 59 16.40 -20.56 4.09
CA SER A 59 17.00 -21.17 5.28
C SER A 59 16.78 -22.68 5.33
N ALA A 60 15.59 -23.14 4.93
CA ALA A 60 15.27 -24.56 4.83
C ALA A 60 16.11 -25.27 3.75
N ASN A 61 16.31 -24.64 2.59
CA ASN A 61 17.11 -25.19 1.50
C ASN A 61 18.61 -25.27 1.83
N TYR A 62 19.16 -24.26 2.49
CA TYR A 62 20.58 -24.19 2.81
C TYR A 62 20.92 -24.77 4.20
N GLY A 63 19.92 -25.14 5.00
CA GLY A 63 20.11 -25.68 6.36
C GLY A 63 20.74 -24.70 7.35
N VAL A 64 20.77 -23.40 7.01
CA VAL A 64 21.37 -22.33 7.80
C VAL A 64 20.45 -21.12 7.84
N ASP A 65 20.49 -20.37 8.93
CA ASP A 65 19.74 -19.11 9.05
C ASP A 65 20.39 -18.04 8.16
N VAL A 66 19.88 -17.89 6.93
CA VAL A 66 20.39 -16.91 5.95
C VAL A 66 20.27 -15.46 6.40
N ARG A 67 19.46 -15.17 7.43
CA ARG A 67 19.34 -13.82 7.99
C ARG A 67 20.53 -13.46 8.90
N LYS A 68 21.38 -14.44 9.23
CA LYS A 68 22.52 -14.31 10.14
C LYS A 68 23.88 -14.58 9.47
N LEU A 69 23.89 -14.76 8.14
CA LEU A 69 25.10 -14.78 7.31
C LEU A 69 25.52 -13.34 6.96
#